data_AF-A0AAE3M432-F1
#
_entry.id   AF-A0AAE3M432-F1
#
_cell.length_a   1.000
_cell.length_b   1.000
_cell.length_c   1.000
_cell.angle_alpha   90.00
_cell.angle_beta   90.00
_cell.angle_gamma   90.00
#
_symmetry.space_group_name_H-M   'P 1'
#
loop_
_entity.id
_entity.type
_entity.pdbx_description
1 polymer ?
#
loop_
_entity_poly.entity_id
_entity_poly.type
_entity_poly.pdbx_seq_one_letter_code
_entity_poly.pdbx_strand_id
1 'polypeptide(L)'
;MKSLSDNFSYEGKQLFKKGGEIIEVIEHIANLIPEDNEALQSIKEIMLHDAYQLQVKVSGAEAIDLYDLKMEAASFIRKAAKDLIVQKHALEMFDFEDSGYFDIVRELIEEYRLLFIQWVAKFDKWDYIIDRWGLFNPPGVSPHDKDPDDDIPF
;
A
#
# COMPACT_ATOMS: atom_id res chain seq x y z
N MET A 1 -7.31 -25.12 4.31
CA MET A 1 -7.82 -23.74 4.36
C MET A 1 -7.39 -23.08 3.05
N LYS A 2 -8.31 -22.47 2.29
CA LYS A 2 -7.97 -21.78 1.03
C LYS A 2 -7.17 -20.52 1.39
N SER A 3 -6.07 -20.22 0.70
CA SER A 3 -5.27 -19.02 0.97
C SER A 3 -6.09 -17.77 0.68
N LEU A 4 -5.90 -16.70 1.47
CA LEU A 4 -6.61 -15.43 1.32
C LEU A 4 -6.41 -14.84 -0.09
N SER A 5 -5.25 -15.09 -0.70
CA SER A 5 -4.90 -14.63 -2.05
C SER A 5 -5.43 -15.50 -3.18
N ASP A 6 -6.08 -16.65 -2.93
CA ASP A 6 -6.46 -17.59 -4.01
C ASP A 6 -7.47 -17.00 -5.00
N ASN A 7 -8.30 -16.06 -4.52
CA ASN A 7 -9.32 -15.38 -5.33
C ASN A 7 -8.81 -14.09 -6.00
N PHE A 8 -7.59 -13.64 -5.71
CA PHE A 8 -7.05 -12.42 -6.30
C PHE A 8 -6.80 -12.59 -7.79
N SER A 9 -6.83 -11.45 -8.49
CA SER A 9 -6.31 -11.27 -9.85
C SER A 9 -4.85 -11.75 -9.94
N TYR A 10 -4.37 -12.02 -11.15
CA TYR A 10 -2.99 -12.44 -11.33
C TYR A 10 -2.02 -11.35 -10.85
N GLU A 11 -2.26 -10.10 -11.25
CA GLU A 11 -1.48 -8.92 -10.85
C GLU A 11 -1.53 -8.71 -9.33
N GLY A 12 -2.71 -8.83 -8.72
CA GLY A 12 -2.89 -8.74 -7.27
C GLY A 12 -2.10 -9.80 -6.51
N LYS A 13 -2.04 -11.05 -7.01
CA LYS A 13 -1.21 -12.11 -6.42
C LYS A 13 0.28 -11.78 -6.47
N GLN A 14 0.77 -11.27 -7.60
CA GLN A 14 2.19 -10.90 -7.72
C GLN A 14 2.54 -9.74 -6.79
N LEU A 15 1.69 -8.71 -6.76
CA LEU A 15 1.87 -7.55 -5.90
C LEU A 15 1.83 -7.93 -4.42
N PHE A 16 0.84 -8.73 -4.01
CA PHE A 16 0.70 -9.22 -2.65
C PHE A 16 1.92 -10.03 -2.21
N LYS A 17 2.43 -10.93 -3.08
CA LYS A 17 3.64 -11.71 -2.79
C LYS A 17 4.84 -10.80 -2.59
N LYS A 18 5.09 -9.84 -3.49
CA LYS A 18 6.20 -8.91 -3.36
C LYS A 18 6.10 -8.04 -2.10
N GLY A 19 4.89 -7.66 -1.69
CA GLY A 19 4.66 -6.99 -0.40
C GLY A 19 5.09 -7.85 0.79
N GLY A 20 4.90 -9.16 0.73
CA GLY A 20 5.36 -10.10 1.75
C GLY A 20 6.88 -10.15 1.87
N GLU A 21 7.59 -10.17 0.74
CA GLU A 21 9.06 -10.12 0.72
C GLU A 21 9.59 -8.81 1.37
N ILE A 22 8.90 -7.68 1.16
CA ILE A 22 9.23 -6.42 1.83
C ILE A 22 9.00 -6.51 3.35
N ILE A 23 7.88 -7.08 3.77
CA ILE A 23 7.56 -7.26 5.19
C ILE A 23 8.64 -8.09 5.88
N GLU A 24 9.06 -9.21 5.29
CA GLU A 24 10.11 -10.07 5.85
C GLU A 24 11.41 -9.29 6.10
N VAL A 25 11.86 -8.48 5.13
CA VAL A 25 13.07 -7.65 5.30
C VAL A 25 12.87 -6.57 6.36
N ILE A 26 11.72 -5.91 6.38
CA ILE A 26 11.42 -4.88 7.39
C ILE A 26 11.35 -5.48 8.80
N GLU A 27 10.76 -6.66 8.97
CA GLU A 27 10.74 -7.38 10.24
C GLU A 27 12.16 -7.75 10.69
N HIS A 28 13.03 -8.17 9.76
CA HIS A 28 14.43 -8.41 10.08
C HIS A 28 15.15 -7.15 10.56
N ILE A 29 14.99 -6.01 9.87
CA ILE A 29 15.57 -4.73 10.30
C ILE A 29 15.00 -4.31 11.67
N ALA A 30 13.68 -4.43 11.85
CA ALA A 30 12.98 -4.10 13.08
C ALA A 30 13.49 -4.91 14.30
N ASN A 31 13.90 -6.16 14.09
CA ASN A 31 14.44 -7.02 15.14
C ASN A 31 15.87 -6.66 15.57
N LEU A 32 16.60 -5.88 14.75
CA LEU A 32 17.93 -5.40 15.08
C LEU A 32 17.89 -4.08 15.87
N ILE A 33 16.74 -3.42 15.92
CA ILE A 33 16.58 -2.14 16.63
C ILE A 33 16.64 -2.36 18.17
N PRO A 34 17.49 -1.61 18.91
CA PRO A 34 17.60 -1.73 20.36
C PRO A 34 16.30 -1.39 21.09
N GLU A 35 15.92 -2.22 22.08
CA GLU A 35 14.69 -2.08 22.87
C GLU A 35 14.72 -0.89 23.84
N ASP A 36 15.90 -0.39 24.20
CA ASP A 36 16.10 0.75 25.10
C ASP A 36 16.17 2.11 24.39
N ASN A 37 16.10 2.13 23.05
CA ASN A 37 16.09 3.37 22.26
C ASN A 37 14.67 3.74 21.82
N GLU A 38 14.00 4.60 22.60
CA GLU A 38 12.61 5.03 22.35
C GLU A 38 12.38 5.63 20.95
N ALA A 39 13.35 6.38 20.43
CA ALA A 39 13.24 7.02 19.12
C ALA A 39 13.29 5.98 17.99
N LEU A 40 14.22 5.03 18.06
CA LEU A 40 14.30 3.93 17.09
C LEU A 40 13.10 2.98 17.21
N GLN A 41 12.59 2.73 18.41
CA GLN A 41 11.36 1.94 18.59
C GLN A 41 10.14 2.64 17.96
N SER A 42 10.03 3.97 18.05
CA SER A 42 8.97 4.70 17.34
C SER A 42 9.09 4.56 15.82
N ILE A 43 10.33 4.61 15.29
CA ILE A 43 10.59 4.41 13.85
C ILE A 43 10.25 2.97 13.43
N LYS A 44 10.60 1.98 14.25
CA LYS A 44 10.27 0.56 14.05
C LYS A 44 8.78 0.35 13.86
N GLU A 45 7.95 0.93 14.73
CA GLU A 45 6.49 0.82 14.64
C GLU A 45 5.95 1.40 13.33
N ILE A 46 6.46 2.58 12.92
CA ILE A 46 6.06 3.23 11.67
C ILE A 46 6.45 2.37 10.46
N MET A 47 7.69 1.85 10.44
CA MET A 47 8.17 0.98 9.36
C MET A 47 7.32 -0.28 9.23
N LEU A 48 7.04 -0.97 10.34
CA LEU A 48 6.21 -2.17 10.34
C LEU A 48 4.80 -1.86 9.85
N HIS A 49 4.19 -0.78 10.37
CA HIS A 49 2.88 -0.33 9.91
C HIS A 49 2.85 -0.13 8.40
N ASP A 50 3.80 0.64 7.84
CA ASP A 50 3.84 0.94 6.42
C ASP A 50 4.10 -0.32 5.57
N ALA A 51 4.96 -1.24 6.03
CA ALA A 51 5.18 -2.51 5.36
C ALA A 51 3.89 -3.35 5.27
N TYR A 52 3.13 -3.48 6.36
CA TYR A 52 1.87 -4.23 6.34
C TYR A 52 0.80 -3.59 5.47
N GLN A 53 0.77 -2.26 5.33
CA GLN A 53 -0.16 -1.59 4.42
C GLN A 53 -0.01 -2.08 2.97
N LEU A 54 1.20 -2.48 2.54
CA LEU A 54 1.45 -2.99 1.18
C LEU A 54 0.69 -4.28 0.86
N GLN A 55 0.28 -5.07 1.85
CA GLN A 55 -0.51 -6.29 1.65
C GLN A 55 -1.97 -6.14 2.04
N VAL A 56 -2.25 -5.45 3.15
CA VAL A 56 -3.61 -5.29 3.67
C VAL A 56 -4.47 -4.52 2.66
N LYS A 57 -3.92 -3.47 2.04
CA LYS A 57 -4.65 -2.66 1.06
C LYS A 57 -4.84 -3.36 -0.28
N VAL A 58 -3.89 -4.20 -0.70
CA VAL A 58 -4.07 -5.06 -1.89
C VAL A 58 -5.22 -6.03 -1.64
N SER A 59 -5.22 -6.71 -0.49
CA SER A 59 -6.29 -7.63 -0.12
C SER A 59 -7.67 -6.99 -0.10
N GLY A 60 -7.78 -5.79 0.48
CA GLY A 60 -9.04 -5.05 0.54
C GLY A 60 -9.53 -4.63 -0.85
N ALA A 61 -8.64 -4.13 -1.69
CA ALA A 61 -8.97 -3.71 -3.05
C ALA A 61 -9.32 -4.89 -3.98
N GLU A 62 -8.74 -6.07 -3.77
CA GLU A 62 -9.09 -7.30 -4.51
C GLU A 62 -10.44 -7.90 -4.12
N ALA A 63 -11.02 -7.47 -2.99
CA ALA A 63 -12.33 -7.93 -2.51
C ALA A 63 -13.50 -7.02 -2.93
N ILE A 64 -13.22 -5.94 -3.66
CA ILE A 64 -14.17 -4.90 -4.06
C ILE A 64 -14.06 -4.71 -5.57
N ASP A 65 -15.13 -4.27 -6.23
CA ASP A 65 -15.08 -3.94 -7.66
C ASP A 65 -14.89 -2.45 -7.94
N LEU A 66 -15.54 -1.59 -7.13
CA LEU A 66 -15.56 -0.12 -7.21
C LEU A 66 -14.17 0.54 -7.34
N TYR A 67 -14.03 1.34 -8.41
CA TYR A 67 -12.84 2.06 -8.81
C TYR A 67 -12.36 3.07 -7.79
N ASP A 68 -13.27 3.90 -7.25
CA ASP A 68 -12.94 4.96 -6.29
C ASP A 68 -12.31 4.37 -5.02
N LEU A 69 -12.90 3.29 -4.49
CA LEU A 69 -12.37 2.56 -3.33
C LEU A 69 -11.03 1.88 -3.63
N LYS A 70 -10.88 1.29 -4.82
CA LYS A 70 -9.61 0.70 -5.26
C LYS A 70 -8.51 1.76 -5.39
N MET A 71 -8.84 2.94 -5.91
CA MET A 71 -7.90 4.06 -6.04
C MET A 71 -7.53 4.68 -4.68
N GLU A 72 -8.46 4.70 -3.72
CA GLU A 72 -8.15 5.07 -2.35
C GLU A 72 -7.14 4.08 -1.73
N ALA A 73 -7.38 2.77 -1.85
CA ALA A 73 -6.45 1.75 -1.38
C ALA A 73 -5.07 1.87 -2.06
N ALA A 74 -5.04 2.11 -3.37
CA ALA A 74 -3.82 2.33 -4.13
C ALA A 74 -3.03 3.57 -3.62
N SER A 75 -3.73 4.60 -3.18
CA SER A 75 -3.13 5.80 -2.59
C SER A 75 -2.44 5.51 -1.26
N PHE A 76 -3.06 4.70 -0.39
CA PHE A 76 -2.43 4.24 0.86
C PHE A 76 -1.18 3.40 0.60
N ILE A 77 -1.24 2.46 -0.36
CA ILE A 77 -0.08 1.64 -0.75
C ILE A 77 1.07 2.53 -1.21
N ARG A 78 0.79 3.48 -2.11
CA ARG A 78 1.81 4.40 -2.63
C ARG A 78 2.43 5.26 -1.54
N LYS A 79 1.61 5.74 -0.59
CA LYS A 79 2.10 6.51 0.57
C LYS A 79 3.04 5.64 1.40
N ALA A 80 2.59 4.46 1.83
CA ALA A 80 3.37 3.56 2.66
C ALA A 80 4.72 3.17 2.02
N ALA A 81 4.72 2.84 0.72
CA ALA A 81 5.94 2.54 -0.01
C ALA A 81 6.93 3.71 -0.04
N LYS A 82 6.44 4.95 -0.19
CA LYS A 82 7.29 6.14 -0.16
C LYS A 82 7.82 6.43 1.24
N ASP A 83 6.97 6.29 2.24
CA ASP A 83 7.33 6.55 3.63
C ASP A 83 8.41 5.55 4.07
N LEU A 84 8.29 4.27 3.73
CA LEU A 84 9.34 3.28 3.92
C LEU A 84 10.69 3.76 3.34
N ILE A 85 10.74 4.20 2.08
CA ILE A 85 12.00 4.68 1.48
C ILE A 85 12.64 5.82 2.29
N VAL A 86 11.82 6.71 2.88
CA VAL A 86 12.29 7.85 3.66
C VAL A 86 12.78 7.44 5.05
N GLN A 87 12.27 6.35 5.63
CA GLN A 87 12.66 5.90 6.98
C GLN A 87 14.15 5.58 7.12
N LYS A 88 14.86 5.28 6.02
CA LYS A 88 16.33 5.16 6.04
C LYS A 88 16.99 6.36 6.71
N HIS A 89 16.56 7.57 6.38
CA HIS A 89 17.14 8.79 6.92
C HIS A 89 16.83 8.97 8.41
N ALA A 90 15.66 8.52 8.87
CA ALA A 90 15.33 8.52 10.28
C ALA A 90 16.22 7.55 11.06
N LEU A 91 16.46 6.34 10.53
CA LEU A 91 17.39 5.37 11.11
C LEU A 91 18.82 5.91 11.17
N GLU A 92 19.31 6.51 10.10
CA GLU A 92 20.64 7.14 10.03
C GLU A 92 20.78 8.29 11.05
N MET A 93 19.74 9.10 11.23
CA MET A 93 19.74 10.23 12.17
C MET A 93 19.89 9.81 13.64
N PHE A 94 19.47 8.59 13.98
CA PHE A 94 19.60 8.01 15.31
C PHE A 94 20.70 6.94 15.38
N ASP A 95 21.71 7.04 14.51
CA ASP A 95 22.94 6.23 14.51
C ASP A 95 22.70 4.70 14.46
N PHE A 96 21.67 4.26 13.73
CA PHE A 96 21.41 2.83 13.54
C PHE A 96 22.48 2.17 12.64
N GLU A 97 23.29 1.29 13.23
CA GLU A 97 24.48 0.68 12.62
C GLU A 97 24.15 -0.17 11.37
N ASP A 98 22.99 -0.82 11.37
CA ASP A 98 22.56 -1.78 10.35
C ASP A 98 21.72 -1.13 9.22
N SER A 99 21.77 0.20 9.09
CA SER A 99 21.04 0.95 8.05
C SER A 99 21.39 0.57 6.61
N GLY A 100 22.50 -0.15 6.37
CA GLY A 100 22.86 -0.71 5.07
C GLY A 100 21.88 -1.76 4.52
N TYR A 101 21.18 -2.50 5.39
CA TYR A 101 20.13 -3.44 4.93
C TYR A 101 18.95 -2.73 4.27
N PHE A 102 18.81 -1.42 4.48
CA PHE A 102 17.74 -0.63 3.89
C PHE A 102 17.88 -0.46 2.37
N ASP A 103 19.07 -0.66 1.81
CA ASP A 103 19.23 -0.62 0.35
C ASP A 103 18.48 -1.77 -0.34
N ILE A 104 18.39 -2.94 0.31
CA ILE A 104 17.57 -4.08 -0.16
C ILE A 104 16.09 -3.69 -0.19
N VAL A 105 15.61 -2.97 0.83
CA VAL A 105 14.23 -2.47 0.90
C VAL A 105 13.93 -1.56 -0.30
N ARG A 106 14.87 -0.68 -0.68
CA ARG A 106 14.68 0.23 -1.82
C ARG A 106 14.54 -0.53 -3.14
N GLU A 107 15.35 -1.56 -3.36
CA GLU A 107 15.26 -2.41 -4.55
C GLU A 107 13.92 -3.15 -4.61
N LEU A 108 13.51 -3.77 -3.49
CA LEU A 108 12.22 -4.47 -3.41
C LEU A 108 11.03 -3.54 -3.62
N ILE A 109 11.08 -2.31 -3.09
CA ILE A 109 10.02 -1.32 -3.31
C ILE A 109 9.97 -0.89 -4.79
N GLU A 110 11.10 -0.79 -5.48
CA GLU A 110 11.10 -0.48 -6.91
C GLU A 110 10.48 -1.61 -7.74
N GLU A 111 10.78 -2.86 -7.43
CA GLU A 111 10.12 -4.01 -8.04
C GLU A 111 8.61 -4.03 -7.75
N TYR A 112 8.23 -3.76 -6.49
CA TYR A 112 6.84 -3.62 -6.07
C TYR A 112 6.12 -2.51 -6.85
N ARG A 113 6.78 -1.36 -7.06
CA ARG A 113 6.22 -0.23 -7.82
C ARG A 113 5.90 -0.61 -9.26
N LEU A 114 6.73 -1.42 -9.90
CA LEU A 114 6.48 -1.89 -11.27
C LEU A 114 5.26 -2.82 -11.34
N LEU A 115 5.11 -3.72 -10.36
CA LEU A 115 3.91 -4.57 -10.23
C LEU A 115 2.65 -3.75 -9.92
N PHE A 116 2.78 -2.75 -9.04
CA PHE A 116 1.69 -1.85 -8.65
C PHE A 116 1.09 -1.13 -9.86
N ILE A 117 1.94 -0.66 -10.79
CA ILE A 117 1.47 0.01 -12.01
C ILE A 117 0.64 -0.95 -12.87
N GLN A 118 1.09 -2.20 -13.01
CA GLN A 118 0.36 -3.20 -13.79
C GLN A 118 -0.99 -3.54 -13.15
N TRP A 119 -1.03 -3.60 -11.82
CA TRP A 119 -2.24 -3.85 -11.05
C TRP A 119 -3.27 -2.72 -11.19
N VAL A 120 -2.89 -1.46 -10.96
CA VAL A 120 -3.78 -0.30 -11.09
C VAL A 120 -4.32 -0.16 -12.52
N ALA A 121 -3.53 -0.52 -13.53
CA ALA A 121 -3.95 -0.47 -14.93
C ALA A 121 -5.11 -1.43 -15.27
N LYS A 122 -5.49 -2.34 -14.36
CA LYS A 122 -6.63 -3.25 -14.53
C LYS A 122 -7.94 -2.74 -13.95
N PHE A 123 -7.93 -1.62 -13.23
CA PHE A 123 -9.15 -1.12 -12.61
C PHE A 123 -10.11 -0.60 -13.68
N ASP A 124 -11.37 -1.01 -13.61
CA ASP A 124 -12.41 -0.47 -14.47
C ASP A 124 -12.85 0.88 -13.92
N LYS A 125 -12.38 1.97 -14.55
CA LYS A 125 -12.74 3.33 -14.17
C LYS A 125 -14.22 3.66 -14.29
N TRP A 126 -15.03 2.84 -14.95
CA TRP A 126 -16.46 3.10 -15.11
C TRP A 126 -17.34 2.33 -14.12
N ASP A 127 -16.75 1.49 -13.28
CA ASP A 127 -17.41 0.89 -12.12
C ASP A 127 -17.05 1.72 -10.87
N TYR A 128 -17.83 2.75 -10.58
CA TYR A 128 -17.52 3.73 -9.52
C TYR A 128 -18.79 4.25 -8.87
N ILE A 129 -18.66 4.73 -7.63
CA ILE A 129 -19.60 5.68 -7.02
C ILE A 129 -18.99 7.08 -7.06
N ILE A 130 -19.82 8.13 -7.11
CA ILE A 130 -19.28 9.50 -7.15
C ILE A 130 -18.51 9.79 -5.86
N ASP A 131 -17.19 9.93 -5.97
CA ASP A 131 -16.32 10.41 -4.91
C ASP A 131 -16.59 11.90 -4.69
N ARG A 132 -17.20 12.22 -3.55
CA ARG A 132 -17.54 13.59 -3.16
C ARG A 132 -16.32 14.42 -2.76
N TRP A 133 -15.16 13.81 -2.52
CA TRP A 133 -13.88 14.51 -2.36
C TRP A 133 -13.24 14.85 -3.72
N GLY A 134 -13.69 14.20 -4.80
CA GLY A 134 -13.29 14.49 -6.18
C GLY A 134 -11.88 14.01 -6.55
N LEU A 135 -11.27 13.15 -5.74
CA LEU A 135 -9.91 12.65 -5.96
C LEU A 135 -9.89 11.46 -6.92
N PHE A 136 -10.94 10.63 -6.89
CA PHE A 136 -10.98 9.36 -7.60
C PHE A 136 -12.13 9.24 -8.61
N ASN A 137 -12.74 10.36 -8.98
CA ASN A 137 -13.77 10.37 -10.03
C ASN A 137 -13.17 10.11 -11.42
N PRO A 138 -13.89 9.39 -12.30
CA PRO A 138 -13.46 9.22 -13.69
C PRO A 138 -13.45 10.54 -14.47
N PRO A 139 -12.72 10.62 -15.60
CA PRO A 139 -12.70 11.81 -16.43
C PRO A 139 -14.11 12.23 -16.89
N GLY A 140 -14.49 13.47 -16.58
CA GLY A 140 -15.79 14.03 -16.93
C GLY A 140 -16.87 13.91 -15.85
N VAL A 141 -16.56 13.30 -14.71
CA VAL A 141 -17.47 13.19 -13.56
C VAL A 141 -17.09 14.20 -12.49
N SER A 142 -18.04 15.05 -12.10
CA SER A 142 -17.90 16.05 -11.05
C SER A 142 -18.32 15.48 -9.69
N PRO A 143 -17.65 15.84 -8.57
CA PRO A 143 -18.13 15.49 -7.23
C PRO A 143 -19.53 16.07 -6.92
N HIS A 144 -20.02 17.00 -7.75
CA HIS A 144 -21.35 17.62 -7.64
C HIS A 144 -22.41 17.01 -8.57
N ASP A 145 -22.06 16.04 -9.41
CA ASP A 145 -23.03 15.37 -10.27
C ASP A 145 -24.02 14.57 -9.41
N LYS A 146 -25.24 14.39 -9.91
CA LYS A 146 -26.24 13.53 -9.27
C LYS A 146 -25.85 12.07 -9.51
N ASP A 147 -25.75 11.27 -8.45
CA ASP A 147 -25.47 9.85 -8.63
C ASP A 147 -26.75 9.18 -9.17
N PRO A 148 -26.69 8.40 -10.27
CA PRO A 148 -27.86 7.65 -10.74
C PRO A 148 -28.44 6.72 -9.67
N ASP A 149 -27.64 6.29 -8.69
CA ASP A 149 -28.09 5.43 -7.60
C ASP A 149 -28.69 6.20 -6.41
N ASP A 150 -28.55 7.54 -6.35
CA ASP A 150 -29.11 8.39 -5.29
C ASP A 150 -30.66 8.29 -5.19
N ASP A 151 -31.33 7.90 -6.29
CA ASP A 151 -32.79 7.79 -6.37
C ASP A 151 -33.32 6.36 -6.11
N ILE A 152 -32.45 5.37 -5.84
CA ILE A 152 -32.86 3.98 -5.61
C ILE A 152 -33.22 3.78 -4.13
N PRO A 153 -34.48 3.40 -3.78
CA PRO A 153 -34.85 3.11 -2.39
C PRO A 153 -34.18 1.83 -1.89
N PHE A 154 -33.61 1.87 -0.67
CA PHE A 154 -33.09 0.70 0.06
C PHE A 154 -34.19 -0.25 0.53
#